data_AF-A0A3B0WZR2-F1
#
_entry.id   AF-A0A3B0WZR2-F1
#
_cell.length_a   1.000
_cell.length_b   1.000
_cell.length_c   1.000
_cell.angle_alpha   90.00
_cell.angle_beta   90.00
_cell.angle_gamma   90.00
#
_symmetry.space_group_name_H-M   'P 1'
#
loop_
_entity.id
_entity.type
_entity.pdbx_description
1 polymer ?
#
loop_
_entity_poly.entity_id
_entity_poly.type
_entity_poly.pdbx_seq_one_letter_code
_entity_poly.pdbx_strand_id
1 'polypeptide(L)'
;MIRAADNQYGIPYLAVRLFLMGLVLMIAASRPAFSAENVFKGRQKEQHELRGIELDRIKTEHRLKFGAKEARLVSYRSFRPWGRKNREQIQQEEKINWGECRDYALYKRNSCYRDGRDAYQCEQAYEVRFRLCDE
;
A
#
# COMPACT_ATOMS: atom_id res chain seq x y z
N MET A 1 -4.09 68.55 -32.61
CA MET A 1 -3.44 67.54 -31.74
C MET A 1 -4.51 66.61 -31.20
N ILE A 2 -4.63 65.39 -31.75
CA ILE A 2 -5.34 64.29 -31.09
C ILE A 2 -4.52 63.04 -31.37
N ARG A 3 -3.84 62.54 -30.33
CA ARG A 3 -3.07 61.29 -30.36
C ARG A 3 -4.06 60.12 -30.35
N ALA A 4 -3.88 59.19 -31.28
CA ALA A 4 -4.50 57.87 -31.23
C ALA A 4 -4.01 57.16 -29.95
N ALA A 5 -4.95 56.68 -29.14
CA ALA A 5 -4.65 55.77 -28.05
C ALA A 5 -4.68 54.35 -28.63
N ASP A 6 -3.49 53.81 -28.91
CA ASP A 6 -3.31 52.40 -29.24
C ASP A 6 -3.69 51.55 -28.03
N ASN A 7 -4.81 50.83 -28.14
CA ASN A 7 -5.28 49.90 -27.13
C ASN A 7 -4.63 48.54 -27.39
N GLN A 8 -3.41 48.38 -26.87
CA GLN A 8 -2.47 47.32 -27.21
C GLN A 8 -2.58 46.11 -26.27
N TYR A 9 -3.72 45.44 -26.19
CA TYR A 9 -3.86 44.18 -25.42
C TYR A 9 -4.83 43.18 -26.08
N GLY A 10 -4.55 42.77 -27.31
CA GLY A 10 -5.21 41.62 -27.94
C GLY A 10 -4.40 40.35 -27.69
N ILE A 11 -4.64 39.64 -26.58
CA ILE A 11 -4.04 38.31 -26.40
C ILE A 11 -4.60 37.39 -27.50
N PRO A 12 -3.77 36.77 -28.35
CA PRO A 12 -4.27 35.96 -29.46
C PRO A 12 -5.01 34.75 -28.90
N TYR A 13 -6.26 34.55 -29.34
CA TYR A 13 -7.13 33.42 -28.95
C TYR A 13 -6.46 32.04 -29.06
N LEU A 14 -5.48 31.91 -29.94
CA LEU A 14 -4.66 30.72 -30.13
C LEU A 14 -3.76 30.42 -28.92
N ALA A 15 -3.18 31.44 -28.29
CA ALA A 15 -2.38 31.29 -27.08
C ALA A 15 -3.25 30.88 -25.88
N VAL A 16 -4.46 31.43 -25.79
CA VAL A 16 -5.43 31.06 -24.74
C VAL A 16 -5.86 29.60 -24.88
N ARG A 17 -6.13 29.13 -26.11
CA ARG A 17 -6.48 27.73 -26.37
C ARG A 17 -5.35 26.76 -26.03
N LEU A 18 -4.11 27.07 -26.41
CA LEU A 18 -2.97 26.22 -26.10
C LEU A 18 -2.71 26.15 -24.60
N PHE A 19 -2.87 27.28 -23.90
CA PHE A 19 -2.75 27.33 -22.44
C PHE A 19 -3.83 26.48 -21.75
N LEU A 20 -5.09 26.59 -22.18
CA LEU A 20 -6.19 25.80 -21.63
C LEU A 20 -6.01 24.29 -21.88
N MET A 21 -5.57 23.89 -23.08
CA MET A 21 -5.29 22.49 -23.39
C MET A 21 -4.12 21.93 -22.55
N GLY A 22 -3.06 22.74 -22.37
CA GLY A 22 -1.96 22.39 -21.48
C GLY A 22 -2.41 22.22 -20.02
N LEU A 23 -3.30 23.09 -19.54
CA LEU A 23 -3.85 23.01 -18.19
C LEU A 23 -4.68 21.74 -17.97
N VAL A 24 -5.52 21.36 -18.94
CA VAL A 24 -6.32 20.12 -18.88
C VAL A 24 -5.42 18.88 -18.86
N LEU A 25 -4.36 18.86 -19.66
CA LEU A 25 -3.40 17.75 -19.66
C LEU A 25 -2.64 17.63 -18.34
N MET A 26 -2.27 18.76 -17.72
CA MET A 26 -1.59 18.77 -16.42
C MET A 26 -2.52 18.28 -15.29
N ILE A 27 -3.81 18.67 -15.32
CA ILE A 27 -4.80 18.19 -14.36
C ILE A 27 -5.06 16.68 -14.56
N ALA A 28 -5.16 16.21 -15.81
CA ALA A 28 -5.36 14.78 -16.11
C ALA A 28 -4.13 13.91 -15.74
N ALA A 29 -2.92 14.47 -15.77
CA ALA A 29 -1.71 13.79 -15.33
C ALA A 29 -1.52 13.80 -13.80
N SER A 30 -2.25 14.67 -13.09
CA SER A 30 -2.19 14.71 -11.63
C SER A 30 -2.94 13.51 -11.05
N ARG A 31 -2.18 12.51 -10.58
CA ARG A 31 -2.75 11.46 -9.72
C ARG A 31 -3.05 12.10 -8.37
N PRO A 32 -4.27 11.99 -7.83
CA PRO A 32 -4.53 12.49 -6.49
C PRO A 32 -3.65 11.70 -5.51
N ALA A 33 -2.64 12.39 -4.96
CA ALA A 33 -1.89 11.88 -3.83
C ALA A 33 -2.77 12.05 -2.59
N PHE A 34 -3.66 11.10 -2.33
CA PHE A 34 -4.32 11.02 -1.05
C PHE A 34 -3.25 10.70 0.00
N SER A 35 -2.88 11.72 0.78
CA SER A 35 -2.00 11.54 1.93
C SER A 35 -2.79 10.83 3.03
N ALA A 36 -2.22 9.76 3.60
CA ALA A 36 -2.81 8.99 4.69
C ALA A 36 -3.23 9.88 5.88
N GLU A 37 -2.49 10.95 6.15
CA GLU A 37 -2.78 11.96 7.19
C GLU A 37 -4.18 12.59 7.01
N ASN A 38 -4.61 12.82 5.77
CA ASN A 38 -5.91 13.43 5.48
C ASN A 38 -7.06 12.41 5.54
N VAL A 39 -6.78 11.13 5.32
CA VAL A 39 -7.78 10.05 5.35
C VAL A 39 -8.25 9.77 6.78
N PHE A 40 -7.34 9.88 7.74
CA PHE A 40 -7.64 9.66 9.16
C PHE A 40 -8.03 10.93 9.94
N LYS A 41 -8.02 12.10 9.28
CA LYS A 41 -8.26 13.38 9.94
C LYS A 41 -9.68 13.45 10.51
N GLY A 42 -9.80 13.69 11.82
CA GLY A 42 -11.07 13.80 12.53
C GLY A 42 -11.67 12.48 13.00
N ARG A 43 -10.95 11.36 12.86
CA ARG A 43 -11.33 10.04 13.38
C ARG A 43 -10.51 9.71 14.64
N GLN A 44 -11.09 8.95 15.56
CA GLN A 44 -10.39 8.53 16.78
C GLN A 44 -9.54 7.29 16.51
N LYS A 45 -8.34 7.19 17.10
CA LYS A 45 -7.42 6.06 16.93
C LYS A 45 -8.06 4.68 17.17
N GLU A 46 -9.00 4.58 18.10
CA GLU A 46 -9.72 3.33 18.38
C GLU A 46 -10.58 2.86 17.20
N GLN A 47 -11.07 3.79 16.37
CA GLN A 47 -11.81 3.48 15.15
C GLN A 47 -10.87 3.10 14.00
N HIS A 48 -9.56 3.37 14.13
CA HIS A 48 -8.55 3.10 13.10
C HIS A 48 -8.05 1.65 13.14
N GLU A 49 -8.16 0.99 14.28
CA GLU A 49 -7.76 -0.41 14.42
C GLU A 49 -8.70 -1.34 13.65
N LEU A 50 -8.12 -2.10 12.72
CA LEU A 50 -8.81 -3.24 12.13
C LEU A 50 -8.98 -4.32 13.20
N ARG A 51 -10.21 -4.83 13.36
CA ARG A 51 -10.54 -5.88 14.34
C ARG A 51 -11.31 -7.02 13.69
N GLY A 52 -11.27 -8.18 14.32
CA GLY A 52 -12.02 -9.37 13.91
C GLY A 52 -11.52 -9.97 12.60
N ILE A 53 -12.46 -10.42 11.77
CA ILE A 53 -12.19 -11.30 10.61
C ILE A 53 -11.23 -10.66 9.60
N GLU A 54 -11.31 -9.35 9.37
CA GLU A 54 -10.44 -8.69 8.39
C GLU A 54 -8.98 -8.61 8.89
N LEU A 55 -8.78 -8.41 10.19
CA LEU A 55 -7.44 -8.46 10.81
C LEU A 55 -6.84 -9.86 10.66
N ASP A 56 -7.61 -10.90 11.01
CA ASP A 56 -7.15 -12.29 10.92
C ASP A 56 -6.85 -12.69 9.48
N ARG A 57 -7.64 -12.19 8.52
CA ARG A 57 -7.40 -12.37 7.09
C ARG A 57 -6.05 -11.79 6.67
N ILE A 58 -5.75 -10.55 7.09
CA ILE A 58 -4.48 -9.89 6.77
C ILE A 58 -3.30 -10.63 7.42
N LYS A 59 -3.43 -11.03 8.69
CA LYS A 59 -2.41 -11.84 9.38
C LYS A 59 -2.14 -13.16 8.67
N THR A 60 -3.20 -13.85 8.25
CA THR A 60 -3.09 -15.11 7.51
C THR A 60 -2.43 -14.89 6.14
N GLU A 61 -2.85 -13.86 5.40
CA GLU A 61 -2.22 -13.46 4.13
C GLU A 61 -0.72 -13.19 4.31
N HIS A 62 -0.36 -12.42 5.34
CA HIS A 62 1.02 -12.11 5.67
C HIS A 62 1.82 -13.38 5.99
N ARG A 63 1.29 -14.26 6.85
CA ARG A 63 1.92 -15.54 7.20
C ARG A 63 2.09 -16.46 6.00
N LEU A 64 1.13 -16.51 5.08
CA LEU A 64 1.25 -17.32 3.87
C LEU A 64 2.32 -16.78 2.91
N LYS A 65 2.54 -15.47 2.90
CA LYS A 65 3.47 -14.82 1.99
C LYS A 65 4.90 -14.76 2.53
N PHE A 66 5.05 -14.44 3.80
CA PHE A 66 6.31 -14.13 4.46
C PHE A 66 6.62 -15.05 5.65
N GLY A 67 5.65 -15.84 6.11
CA GLY A 67 5.91 -16.83 7.14
C GLY A 67 6.93 -17.84 6.61
N ALA A 68 7.97 -18.09 7.42
CA ALA A 68 8.85 -19.22 7.23
C ALA A 68 7.95 -20.45 7.04
N LYS A 69 8.09 -21.15 5.91
CA LYS A 69 7.31 -22.34 5.54
C LYS A 69 7.11 -23.15 6.81
N GLU A 70 5.90 -23.07 7.37
CA GLU A 70 5.49 -23.78 8.56
C GLU A 70 5.97 -25.19 8.32
N ALA A 71 6.98 -25.62 9.09
CA ALA A 71 7.70 -26.84 8.80
C ALA A 71 6.61 -27.88 8.57
N ARG A 72 6.48 -28.38 7.34
CA ARG A 72 5.75 -29.63 7.15
C ARG A 72 6.50 -30.54 8.09
N LEU A 73 5.89 -30.85 9.23
CA LEU A 73 6.24 -31.96 10.06
C LEU A 73 6.10 -33.13 9.11
N VAL A 74 7.15 -33.43 8.37
CA VAL A 74 7.29 -34.71 7.71
C VAL A 74 7.47 -35.63 8.91
N SER A 75 6.33 -36.09 9.42
CA SER A 75 6.24 -37.24 10.29
C SER A 75 6.73 -38.40 9.44
N TYR A 76 8.05 -38.50 9.27
CA TYR A 76 8.67 -39.75 8.96
C TYR A 76 8.38 -40.60 10.19
N ARG A 77 7.34 -41.42 10.08
CA ARG A 77 7.10 -42.58 10.93
C ARG A 77 8.28 -43.53 10.73
N SER A 78 9.43 -43.16 11.30
CA SER A 78 10.67 -43.91 11.23
C SER A 78 10.58 -45.01 12.28
N PHE A 79 10.33 -46.22 11.80
CA PHE A 79 10.19 -47.44 12.60
C PHE A 79 11.58 -47.95 13.00
N ARG A 80 12.36 -47.17 13.76
CA ARG A 80 13.67 -47.60 14.27
C ARG A 80 13.78 -47.43 15.79
N PRO A 81 14.10 -48.50 16.55
CA PRO A 81 14.01 -48.48 18.02
C PRO A 81 15.20 -47.80 18.74
N TRP A 82 16.32 -47.53 18.07
CA TRP A 82 17.59 -47.18 18.75
C TRP A 82 18.32 -45.98 18.15
N GLY A 83 17.65 -44.84 18.02
CA GLY A 83 18.39 -43.59 17.78
C GLY A 83 17.58 -42.50 17.11
N ARG A 84 16.75 -41.79 17.88
CA ARG A 84 16.36 -40.43 17.51
C ARG A 84 17.53 -39.53 17.89
N LYS A 85 18.44 -39.28 16.95
CA LYS A 85 19.24 -38.06 17.02
C LYS A 85 18.25 -36.93 16.78
N ASN A 86 17.81 -36.27 17.86
CA ASN A 86 17.01 -35.05 17.78
C ASN A 86 17.83 -34.05 16.98
N ARG A 87 17.63 -34.01 15.67
CA ARG A 87 18.04 -32.87 14.87
C ARG A 87 17.01 -31.82 15.25
N GLU A 88 17.36 -31.01 16.25
CA GLU A 88 16.79 -29.69 16.41
C GLU A 88 16.94 -29.05 15.04
N GLN A 89 15.84 -29.05 14.27
CA GLN A 89 15.76 -28.22 13.10
C GLN A 89 15.78 -26.82 13.68
N ILE A 90 16.99 -26.24 13.70
CA ILE A 90 17.17 -24.80 13.83
C ILE A 90 16.21 -24.24 12.80
N GLN A 91 15.09 -23.72 13.29
CA GLN A 91 14.19 -22.91 12.51
C GLN A 91 15.09 -21.79 12.01
N GLN A 92 15.53 -21.89 10.75
CA GLN A 92 15.88 -20.68 10.05
C GLN A 92 14.55 -19.95 9.92
N GLU A 93 14.26 -19.12 10.93
CA GLU A 93 13.43 -17.94 10.74
C GLU A 93 14.05 -17.24 9.54
N GLU A 94 13.50 -17.52 8.37
CA GLU A 94 13.82 -16.79 7.17
C GLU A 94 13.31 -15.38 7.46
N LYS A 95 14.21 -14.54 7.99
CA LYS A 95 13.88 -13.18 8.42
C LYS A 95 13.21 -12.50 7.24
N ILE A 96 11.98 -12.06 7.47
CA ILE A 96 11.20 -11.32 6.48
C ILE A 96 12.07 -10.18 5.97
N ASN A 97 12.29 -10.13 4.66
CA ASN A 97 12.95 -8.98 4.06
C ASN A 97 11.99 -7.78 4.19
N TRP A 98 12.32 -6.87 5.11
CA TRP A 98 11.49 -5.71 5.41
C TRP A 98 11.14 -4.90 4.16
N GLY A 99 12.08 -4.78 3.20
CA GLY A 99 11.85 -4.10 1.92
C GLY A 99 10.75 -4.78 1.11
N GLU A 100 10.83 -6.10 0.93
CA GLU A 100 9.81 -6.88 0.21
C GLU A 100 8.45 -6.86 0.91
N CYS A 101 8.43 -6.90 2.24
CA CYS A 101 7.21 -6.79 3.02
C CYS A 101 6.53 -5.43 2.83
N ARG A 102 7.30 -4.35 2.91
CA ARG A 102 6.81 -2.99 2.69
C ARG A 102 6.30 -2.79 1.27
N ASP A 103 7.03 -3.28 0.28
CA ASP A 103 6.62 -3.19 -1.13
C ASP A 103 5.31 -3.94 -1.39
N TYR A 104 5.13 -5.10 -0.75
CA TYR A 104 3.88 -5.84 -0.79
C TYR A 104 2.71 -5.07 -0.15
N ALA A 105 2.94 -4.46 1.02
CA ALA A 105 1.94 -3.63 1.68
C ALA A 105 1.51 -2.45 0.78
N LEU A 106 2.46 -1.78 0.14
CA LEU A 106 2.20 -0.70 -0.82
C LEU A 106 1.45 -1.20 -2.06
N TYR A 107 1.84 -2.35 -2.61
CA TYR A 107 1.14 -2.99 -3.72
C TYR A 107 -0.33 -3.23 -3.38
N LYS A 108 -0.60 -3.82 -2.21
CA LYS A 108 -1.97 -4.08 -1.73
C LYS A 108 -2.77 -2.80 -1.54
N ARG A 109 -2.16 -1.75 -0.97
CA ARG A 109 -2.79 -0.42 -0.84
C ARG A 109 -3.20 0.13 -2.20
N ASN A 110 -2.29 0.12 -3.17
CA ASN A 110 -2.55 0.64 -4.50
C ASN A 110 -3.62 -0.19 -5.24
N SER A 111 -3.63 -1.51 -5.07
CA SER A 111 -4.70 -2.35 -5.61
C SER A 111 -6.05 -2.04 -4.96
N CYS A 112 -6.09 -1.82 -3.65
CA CYS A 112 -7.32 -1.45 -2.94
C CYS A 112 -7.95 -0.17 -3.51
N TYR A 113 -7.12 0.85 -3.77
CA TYR A 113 -7.56 2.08 -4.44
C TYR A 113 -8.04 1.85 -5.87
N ARG A 114 -7.32 1.03 -6.64
CA ARG A 114 -7.69 0.69 -8.02
C ARG A 114 -9.03 -0.06 -8.09
N ASP A 115 -9.32 -0.88 -7.09
CA ASP A 115 -10.57 -1.62 -6.97
C ASP A 115 -11.76 -0.71 -6.54
N GLY A 116 -11.52 0.60 -6.33
CA GLY A 116 -12.54 1.57 -5.96
C GLY A 116 -13.06 1.42 -4.53
N ARG A 117 -12.29 0.77 -3.65
CA ARG A 117 -12.64 0.65 -2.23
C ARG A 117 -12.48 1.98 -1.50
N ASP A 118 -13.16 2.08 -0.37
CA ASP A 118 -13.10 3.25 0.49
C ASP A 118 -11.67 3.54 0.97
N ALA A 119 -11.27 4.82 0.89
CA ALA A 119 -9.90 5.23 1.17
C ALA A 119 -9.50 4.94 2.62
N TYR A 120 -10.43 5.11 3.56
CA TYR A 120 -10.18 4.84 4.96
C TYR A 120 -9.92 3.35 5.18
N GLN A 121 -10.72 2.46 4.60
CA GLN A 121 -10.47 1.02 4.68
C GLN A 121 -9.14 0.61 4.04
N CYS A 122 -8.77 1.22 2.91
CA CYS A 122 -7.50 0.93 2.25
C CYS A 122 -6.29 1.33 3.10
N GLU A 123 -6.33 2.52 3.71
CA GLU A 123 -5.24 2.97 4.59
C GLU A 123 -5.20 2.18 5.89
N GLN A 124 -6.33 1.84 6.52
CA GLN A 124 -6.32 1.00 7.72
C GLN A 124 -5.70 -0.37 7.44
N ALA A 125 -6.09 -1.01 6.34
CA ALA A 125 -5.57 -2.30 5.95
C ALA A 125 -4.08 -2.24 5.54
N TYR A 126 -3.62 -1.08 5.05
CA TYR A 126 -2.21 -0.80 4.80
C TYR A 126 -1.42 -0.66 6.11
N GLU A 127 -1.91 0.12 7.08
CA GLU A 127 -1.25 0.27 8.39
C GLU A 127 -1.05 -1.07 9.08
N VAL A 128 -2.07 -1.96 9.06
CA VAL A 128 -1.92 -3.29 9.64
C VAL A 128 -0.83 -4.09 8.93
N ARG A 129 -0.82 -4.11 7.59
CA ARG A 129 0.24 -4.82 6.83
C ARG A 129 1.62 -4.26 7.10
N PHE A 130 1.73 -2.94 7.22
CA PHE A 130 3.00 -2.28 7.52
C PHE A 130 3.52 -2.66 8.90
N ARG A 131 2.66 -2.68 9.93
CA ARG A 131 3.04 -3.12 11.28
C ARG A 131 3.49 -4.57 11.33
N LEU A 132 2.85 -5.46 10.57
CA LEU A 132 3.26 -6.87 10.47
C LEU A 132 4.66 -7.07 9.87
N CYS A 133 5.20 -6.07 9.18
CA CYS A 133 6.59 -6.10 8.69
C CYS A 133 7.61 -5.79 9.80
N ASP A 134 7.19 -5.16 10.90
CA ASP A 134 8.03 -4.81 12.05
C ASP A 134 7.96 -5.86 13.19
N GLU A 135 7.06 -6.84 13.09
CA GLU A 135 6.93 -8.00 13.99
C GLU A 135 7.95 -9.10 13.65
#